data_AF-A0A6N3F0N1-F1
#
_entry.id   AF-A0A6N3F0N1-F1
#
_cell.length_a   1.000
_cell.length_b   1.000
_cell.length_c   1.000
_cell.angle_alpha   90.00
_cell.angle_beta   90.00
_cell.angle_gamma   90.00
#
_symmetry.space_group_name_H-M   'P 1'
#
loop_
_entity.id
_entity.type
_entity.pdbx_description
1 polymer ?
#
loop_
_entity_poly.entity_id
_entity_poly.type
_entity_poly.pdbx_seq_one_letter_code
_entity_poly.pdbx_strand_id
1 'polypeptide(L)'
;MKPNSKSNKKIMKNYNWEYFKAQINQKLSEPETKKIYSQRKIDVEPVFGFMKAILGFTRMSVRGINKVKRELGFVLMALNIRKIAARRAVYYQIHFKKADFYQIINRNQLFTLPKNLMSQAPS
;
A
#
# COMPACT_ATOMS: atom_id res chain seq x y z
N MET A 1 29.88 2.03 -46.47
CA MET A 1 29.93 2.60 -45.10
C MET A 1 31.11 1.97 -44.36
N LYS A 2 32.09 2.75 -43.90
CA LYS A 2 33.28 2.22 -43.18
C LYS A 2 32.90 1.84 -41.75
N PRO A 3 33.32 0.67 -41.21
CA PRO A 3 33.09 0.34 -39.81
C PRO A 3 33.93 1.28 -38.95
N ASN A 4 33.26 2.06 -38.10
CA ASN A 4 33.92 3.01 -37.21
C ASN A 4 34.92 2.26 -36.30
N SER A 5 36.14 2.78 -36.24
CA SER A 5 37.28 2.23 -35.51
C SER A 5 36.92 1.88 -34.06
N LYS A 6 37.33 0.69 -33.61
CA LYS A 6 37.23 0.19 -32.23
C LYS A 6 37.62 1.29 -31.23
N SER A 7 36.65 1.90 -30.57
CA SER A 7 36.91 2.83 -29.46
C SER A 7 37.67 2.09 -28.37
N ASN A 8 38.85 2.58 -27.98
CA ASN A 8 39.63 2.09 -26.84
C ASN A 8 38.87 2.32 -25.51
N LYS A 9 37.83 1.52 -25.26
CA LYS A 9 37.09 1.55 -24.00
C LYS A 9 37.89 0.78 -22.95
N LYS A 10 38.55 1.52 -22.05
CA LYS A 10 39.19 0.95 -20.86
C LYS A 10 38.14 0.79 -19.77
N ILE A 11 37.81 -0.46 -19.43
CA ILE A 11 36.92 -0.77 -18.31
C ILE A 11 37.79 -0.96 -17.06
N MET A 12 37.65 -0.06 -16.08
CA MET A 12 38.24 -0.25 -14.76
C MET A 12 37.23 -0.94 -13.84
N LYS A 13 37.68 -1.98 -13.13
CA LYS A 13 36.90 -2.64 -12.07
C LYS A 13 37.48 -2.29 -10.72
N ASN A 14 36.61 -2.00 -9.75
CA ASN A 14 37.01 -1.80 -8.37
C ASN A 14 36.84 -3.12 -7.60
N TYR A 15 37.96 -3.76 -7.26
CA TYR A 15 37.95 -5.07 -6.62
C TYR A 15 37.39 -5.05 -5.19
N ASN A 16 37.53 -3.94 -4.46
CA ASN A 16 36.94 -3.80 -3.12
C ASN A 16 35.41 -3.82 -3.18
N TRP A 17 34.82 -3.17 -4.21
CA TRP A 17 33.37 -3.20 -4.40
C TRP A 17 32.86 -4.58 -4.80
N GLU A 18 33.58 -5.29 -5.67
CA GLU A 18 33.24 -6.66 -6.04
C GLU A 18 33.28 -7.61 -4.83
N TYR A 19 34.26 -7.45 -3.94
CA TYR A 19 34.35 -8.21 -2.70
C TYR A 19 33.12 -8.03 -1.81
N PHE A 20 32.69 -6.78 -1.54
CA PHE A 20 31.49 -6.54 -0.73
C PHE A 20 30.21 -7.00 -1.43
N LYS A 21 30.13 -6.84 -2.75
CA LYS A 21 28.99 -7.30 -3.54
C LYS A 21 28.85 -8.83 -3.48
N ALA A 22 29.95 -9.56 -3.58
CA ALA A 22 29.97 -11.01 -3.43
C ALA A 22 29.46 -11.44 -2.04
N GLN A 23 29.92 -10.78 -0.97
CA GLN A 23 29.43 -11.05 0.39
C GLN A 23 27.93 -10.81 0.55
N ILE A 24 27.42 -9.69 0.01
CA ILE A 24 25.98 -9.38 0.06
C ILE A 24 25.18 -10.41 -0.73
N ASN A 25 25.65 -10.77 -1.93
CA ASN A 25 24.99 -11.77 -2.76
C ASN A 25 24.95 -13.13 -2.07
N GLN A 26 26.04 -13.56 -1.44
CA GLN A 26 26.08 -14.79 -0.67
C GLN A 26 25.03 -14.77 0.46
N LYS A 27 25.00 -13.69 1.25
CA LYS A 27 23.99 -13.51 2.31
C LYS A 27 22.58 -13.44 1.78
N LEU A 28 22.32 -12.89 0.60
CA LEU A 28 20.98 -12.83 -0.01
C LEU A 28 20.57 -14.14 -0.71
N SER A 29 21.53 -15.04 -0.95
CA SER A 29 21.28 -16.33 -1.62
C SER A 29 20.84 -17.40 -0.63
N GLU A 30 21.21 -17.26 0.64
CA GLU A 30 20.77 -18.12 1.72
C GLU A 30 19.23 -18.07 1.88
N PRO A 31 18.55 -19.22 2.02
CA PRO A 31 17.09 -19.28 1.96
C PRO A 31 16.40 -18.50 3.10
N GLU A 32 16.98 -18.50 4.29
CA GLU A 32 16.41 -17.82 5.46
C GLU A 32 16.42 -16.29 5.30
N THR A 33 17.59 -15.74 5.00
CA THR A 33 17.80 -14.30 4.76
C THR A 33 17.04 -13.81 3.53
N LYS A 34 16.96 -14.62 2.47
CA LYS A 34 16.16 -14.33 1.28
C LYS A 34 14.69 -14.15 1.63
N LYS A 35 14.14 -15.03 2.47
CA LYS A 35 12.75 -14.95 2.95
C LYS A 35 12.51 -13.69 3.80
N ILE A 36 13.43 -13.37 4.71
CA ILE A 36 13.35 -12.13 5.51
C ILE A 36 13.39 -10.90 4.60
N TYR A 37 14.29 -10.89 3.63
CA TYR A 37 14.44 -9.79 2.69
C TYR A 37 13.20 -9.61 1.82
N SER A 38 12.61 -10.69 1.31
CA SER A 38 11.35 -10.62 0.55
C SER A 38 10.20 -10.07 1.38
N GLN A 39 10.11 -10.45 2.65
CA GLN A 39 9.08 -9.95 3.56
C GLN A 39 9.22 -8.43 3.81
N ARG A 40 10.46 -7.93 3.96
CA ARG A 40 10.72 -6.49 4.15
C ARG A 40 10.28 -5.62 2.96
N LYS A 41 10.33 -6.14 1.73
CA LYS A 41 9.81 -5.43 0.56
C LYS A 41 8.30 -5.20 0.61
N ILE A 42 7.58 -6.08 1.29
CA ILE A 42 6.13 -6.01 1.44
C ILE A 42 5.76 -5.15 2.65
N ASP A 43 6.51 -5.30 3.75
CA ASP A 43 6.10 -4.67 5.02
C ASP A 43 6.76 -3.31 5.24
N VAL A 44 8.09 -3.26 5.10
CA VAL A 44 8.92 -2.16 5.57
C VAL A 44 9.05 -1.08 4.49
N GLU A 45 9.38 -1.48 3.26
CA GLU A 45 9.56 -0.53 2.15
C GLU A 45 8.32 0.33 1.88
N PRO A 46 7.08 -0.22 1.86
CA PRO A 46 5.90 0.59 1.59
C PRO A 46 5.61 1.60 2.68
N VAL A 47 5.90 1.27 3.95
CA VAL A 47 5.74 2.22 5.07
C VAL A 47 6.67 3.42 4.87
N PHE A 48 7.93 3.21 4.53
CA PHE A 48 8.86 4.30 4.24
C PHE A 48 8.47 5.09 2.97
N GLY A 49 7.98 4.41 1.93
CA GLY A 49 7.43 5.06 0.75
C GLY A 49 6.26 5.98 1.10
N PHE A 50 5.33 5.51 1.92
CA PHE A 50 4.19 6.31 2.39
C PHE A 50 4.61 7.47 3.29
N MET A 51 5.59 7.29 4.19
CA MET A 51 6.13 8.39 4.99
C MET A 51 6.60 9.54 4.09
N LYS A 52 7.36 9.22 3.04
CA LYS A 52 7.89 10.24 2.12
C LYS A 52 6.80 10.83 1.23
N ALA A 53 6.00 10.00 0.57
CA ALA A 53 5.06 10.46 -0.44
C ALA A 53 3.80 11.12 0.17
N ILE A 54 3.32 10.64 1.31
CA ILE A 54 2.07 11.10 1.93
C ILE A 54 2.33 12.18 2.97
N LEU A 55 3.33 11.98 3.83
CA LEU A 55 3.61 12.90 4.94
C LEU A 55 4.74 13.88 4.62
N GLY A 56 5.40 13.78 3.47
CA GLY A 56 6.58 14.59 3.15
C GLY A 56 7.77 14.32 4.07
N PHE A 57 7.74 13.23 4.85
CA PHE A 57 8.70 12.96 5.90
C PHE A 57 9.98 12.35 5.32
N THR A 58 10.94 13.22 4.99
CA THR A 58 12.22 12.84 4.37
C THR A 58 13.40 12.88 5.34
N ARG A 59 13.26 13.60 6.45
CA ARG A 59 14.31 13.76 7.47
C ARG A 59 13.70 13.87 8.86
N MET A 60 14.45 13.43 9.87
CA MET A 60 14.12 13.71 11.28
C MET A 60 14.31 15.20 11.56
N SER A 61 13.36 15.81 12.26
CA SER A 61 13.45 17.20 12.73
C SER A 61 14.28 17.31 14.01
N VAL A 62 14.29 16.26 14.84
CA VAL A 62 14.98 16.26 16.15
C VAL A 62 16.25 15.43 16.14
N ARG A 63 17.20 15.80 17.03
CA ARG A 63 18.44 15.07 17.29
C ARG A 63 18.38 14.34 18.64
N GLY A 64 19.05 13.20 18.72
CA GLY A 64 19.11 12.35 19.92
C GLY A 64 18.12 11.19 19.89
N ILE A 65 18.59 9.99 20.26
CA ILE A 65 17.90 8.70 20.07
C ILE A 65 16.47 8.72 20.64
N ASN A 66 16.29 9.24 21.86
CA ASN A 66 14.98 9.25 22.51
C ASN A 66 13.97 10.18 21.80
N LYS A 67 14.44 11.32 21.26
CA LYS A 67 13.58 12.26 20.55
C LYS A 67 13.21 11.70 19.16
N VAL A 68 14.19 11.13 18.46
CA VAL A 68 14.01 10.46 17.16
C VAL A 68 12.99 9.33 17.25
N LYS A 69 13.07 8.50 18.30
CA LYS A 69 12.08 7.42 18.54
C LYS A 69 10.65 7.96 18.67
N ARG A 70 10.46 9.07 19.41
CA ARG A 70 9.15 9.70 19.57
C ARG A 70 8.62 10.30 18.27
N GLU A 71 9.46 11.03 17.54
CA GLU A 71 9.11 11.60 16.24
C GLU A 71 8.65 10.50 15.27
N LEU A 72 9.41 9.42 15.15
CA LEU A 72 9.04 8.28 14.30
C LEU A 72 7.71 7.65 14.75
N GLY A 73 7.47 7.55 16.06
CA GLY A 73 6.21 7.08 16.62
C GLY A 73 5.01 7.91 16.18
N PHE A 74 5.13 9.25 16.17
CA PHE A 74 4.07 10.13 15.67
C PHE A 74 3.81 9.95 14.18
N VAL A 75 4.86 9.86 13.36
CA VAL A 75 4.75 9.63 11.91
C VAL A 75 4.02 8.31 11.63
N LEU A 76 4.40 7.24 12.33
CA LEU A 76 3.75 5.93 12.20
C LEU A 76 2.29 5.97 12.65
N MET A 77 1.98 6.69 13.73
CA MET A 77 0.60 6.86 14.21
C MET A 77 -0.26 7.61 13.19
N ALA A 78 0.25 8.68 12.59
CA ALA A 78 -0.43 9.41 11.53
C ALA A 78 -0.74 8.51 10.32
N LEU A 79 0.22 7.68 9.89
CA LEU A 79 0.00 6.70 8.82
C LEU A 79 -1.07 5.67 9.20
N ASN A 80 -1.06 5.18 10.44
CA ASN A 80 -2.04 4.20 10.92
C ASN A 80 -3.45 4.79 10.96
N ILE A 81 -3.62 6.02 11.45
CA ILE A 81 -4.91 6.73 11.46
C ILE A 81 -5.44 6.88 10.03
N ARG A 82 -4.59 7.30 9.09
CA ARG A 82 -4.97 7.40 7.67
C ARG A 82 -5.42 6.06 7.09
N LYS A 83 -4.72 4.96 7.41
CA LYS A 83 -5.12 3.60 6.99
C LYS A 83 -6.47 3.18 7.59
N ILE A 84 -6.76 3.54 8.84
CA ILE A 84 -8.05 3.25 9.48
C ILE A 84 -9.17 4.05 8.82
N ALA A 85 -8.96 5.34 8.58
CA ALA A 85 -9.94 6.20 7.91
C ALA A 85 -10.29 5.68 6.50
N ALA A 86 -9.28 5.30 5.71
CA ALA A 86 -9.49 4.72 4.38
C ALA A 86 -10.27 3.41 4.43
N ARG A 87 -9.94 2.50 5.37
CA ARG A 87 -10.70 1.25 5.57
C ARG A 87 -12.16 1.51 5.94
N ARG A 88 -12.40 2.46 6.85
CA ARG A 88 -13.76 2.86 7.24
C ARG A 88 -14.55 3.43 6.06
N ALA A 89 -13.94 4.29 5.25
CA ALA A 89 -14.59 4.84 4.06
C ALA A 89 -15.05 3.75 3.08
N VAL A 90 -14.17 2.78 2.79
CA VAL A 90 -14.51 1.63 1.93
C VAL A 90 -15.65 0.80 2.55
N TYR A 91 -15.57 0.51 3.85
CA TYR A 91 -16.62 -0.21 4.57
C TYR A 91 -17.98 0.50 4.45
N TYR A 92 -18.03 1.80 4.76
CA TYR A 92 -19.27 2.58 4.65
C TYR A 92 -19.79 2.62 3.21
N GLN A 93 -18.94 2.77 2.21
CA GLN A 93 -19.37 2.74 0.80
C GLN A 93 -19.99 1.40 0.39
N ILE A 94 -19.40 0.28 0.82
CA ILE A 94 -19.95 -1.06 0.55
C ILE A 94 -21.32 -1.23 1.24
N HIS A 95 -21.41 -0.83 2.50
CA HIS A 95 -22.64 -0.94 3.27
C HIS A 95 -23.76 -0.04 2.74
N PHE A 96 -23.45 1.19 2.31
CA PHE A 96 -24.42 2.10 1.70
C PHE A 96 -24.97 1.55 0.38
N LYS A 97 -24.09 1.11 -0.53
CA LYS A 97 -24.50 0.50 -1.81
C LYS A 97 -25.37 -0.74 -1.61
N LYS A 98 -25.07 -1.53 -0.58
CA LYS A 98 -25.87 -2.71 -0.20
C LYS A 98 -27.26 -2.29 0.31
N ALA A 99 -27.34 -1.25 1.15
CA ALA A 99 -28.61 -0.69 1.61
C ALA A 99 -29.46 -0.15 0.46
N ASP A 100 -28.86 0.60 -0.46
CA ASP A 100 -29.53 1.14 -1.65
C ASP A 100 -30.10 0.01 -2.53
N PHE A 101 -29.34 -1.08 -2.73
CA PHE A 101 -29.80 -2.24 -3.49
C PHE A 101 -31.04 -2.90 -2.85
N TYR A 102 -31.07 -3.09 -1.53
CA TYR A 102 -32.24 -3.63 -0.84
C TYR A 102 -33.46 -2.70 -0.90
N GLN A 103 -33.24 -1.38 -0.82
CA GLN A 103 -34.32 -0.41 -0.98
C GLN A 103 -34.94 -0.48 -2.38
N ILE A 104 -34.11 -0.66 -3.43
CA ILE A 104 -34.59 -0.84 -4.81
C ILE A 104 -35.41 -2.12 -4.95
N ILE A 105 -34.94 -3.25 -4.41
CA ILE A 105 -35.69 -4.52 -4.44
C ILE A 105 -37.04 -4.38 -3.73
N ASN A 106 -37.05 -3.82 -2.52
CA ASN A 106 -38.27 -3.65 -1.74
C ASN A 106 -39.28 -2.72 -2.43
N ARG A 107 -38.80 -1.62 -3.05
CA ARG A 107 -39.67 -0.76 -3.87
C ARG A 107 -40.25 -1.53 -5.06
N ASN A 108 -39.43 -2.27 -5.79
CA ASN A 108 -39.90 -3.05 -6.95
C ASN A 108 -40.89 -4.16 -6.55
N GLN A 109 -40.69 -4.83 -5.41
CA GLN A 109 -41.67 -5.79 -4.88
C GLN A 109 -43.03 -5.13 -4.60
N LEU A 110 -43.04 -3.92 -4.03
CA LEU A 110 -44.27 -3.16 -3.75
C LEU A 110 -45.08 -2.86 -5.02
N PHE A 111 -44.39 -2.61 -6.15
CA PHE A 111 -45.03 -2.37 -7.45
C PHE A 111 -45.56 -3.64 -8.14
N THR A 112 -45.11 -4.82 -7.73
CA THR A 112 -45.56 -6.12 -8.29
C THR A 112 -46.68 -6.79 -7.48
N LEU A 113 -47.12 -6.20 -6.36
CA LEU A 113 -48.26 -6.73 -5.61
C LEU A 113 -49.55 -6.63 -6.45
N PRO A 114 -50.35 -7.71 -6.55
CA PRO A 114 -51.54 -7.71 -7.38
C PRO A 114 -52.55 -6.68 -6.86
N LYS A 115 -53.05 -5.82 -7.75
CA LYS A 115 -54.07 -4.78 -7.48
C LYS A 115 -55.40 -5.31 -6.90
N ASN A 116 -55.54 -6.64 -6.77
CA ASN A 116 -56.77 -7.32 -6.33
C ASN A 116 -57.03 -7.22 -4.82
N LEU A 117 -56.11 -6.65 -4.02
CA LEU A 117 -56.35 -6.43 -2.58
C LEU A 117 -57.04 -5.10 -2.24
N MET A 118 -57.21 -4.17 -3.20
CA MET A 118 -57.80 -2.85 -2.94
C MET A 118 -59.26 -2.70 -3.41
N SER A 119 -59.91 -3.77 -3.90
CA SER A 119 -61.25 -3.69 -4.49
C SER A 119 -62.40 -4.25 -3.64
N GLN A 120 -62.24 -4.39 -2.31
CA GLN A 120 -63.36 -4.69 -1.43
C GLN A 120 -63.83 -3.41 -0.74
N ALA A 121 -64.88 -2.79 -1.30
CA ALA A 121 -65.65 -1.77 -0.60
C ALA A 121 -66.54 -2.46 0.45
N PRO A 122 -66.64 -1.94 1.68
CA PRO A 122 -67.52 -2.52 2.69
C PRO A 122 -68.98 -2.26 2.29
N SER A 123 -69.76 -3.34 2.18
CA SER A 123 -71.22 -3.33 2.08
C SER A 123 -71.85 -3.14 3.45
#